data_AF-A0A354Z776-F1
#
_entry.id   AF-A0A354Z776-F1
#
_cell.length_a   1.000
_cell.length_b   1.000
_cell.length_c   1.000
_cell.angle_alpha   90.00
_cell.angle_beta   90.00
_cell.angle_gamma   90.00
#
_symmetry.space_group_name_H-M   'P 1'
#
loop_
_entity.id
_entity.type
_entity.pdbx_description
1 polymer ?
#
loop_
_entity_poly.entity_id
_entity_poly.type
_entity_poly.pdbx_seq_one_letter_code
_entity_poly.pdbx_strand_id
1 'polypeptide(L)'
;MGNVQQAQGDLAAALVNYQRSLSIRERLAVADPSSAEAQRDLSVSLSKIGAVQQAQGDLVAALANYQHSLSIRERLADANPNSAQAQRNLMTSHFRLVQVAIAQGDTEAGASHSLAVYTILTDMAERGIHLSPGERTVLDTLRAALETP
;
A
#
# COMPACT_ATOMS: atom_id res chain seq x y z
N MET A 1 1.21 -20.34 -1.57
CA MET A 1 0.40 -20.90 -0.47
C MET A 1 -0.43 -19.83 0.21
N GLY A 2 0.16 -18.77 0.78
CA GLY A 2 -0.61 -17.70 1.45
C GLY A 2 -1.74 -17.08 0.63
N ASN A 3 -1.50 -16.70 -0.63
CA ASN A 3 -2.55 -16.14 -1.49
C ASN A 3 -3.73 -17.12 -1.72
N VAL A 4 -3.44 -18.42 -1.85
CA VAL A 4 -4.45 -19.46 -2.10
C VAL A 4 -5.29 -19.68 -0.83
N GLN A 5 -4.65 -19.77 0.33
CA GLN A 5 -5.32 -19.92 1.63
C GLN A 5 -6.21 -18.72 1.94
N GLN A 6 -5.71 -17.51 1.67
CA GLN A 6 -6.52 -16.29 1.82
C GLN A 6 -7.75 -16.30 0.91
N ALA A 7 -7.61 -16.73 -0.36
CA ALA A 7 -8.74 -16.87 -1.27
C ALA A 7 -9.74 -17.97 -0.84
N GLN A 8 -9.28 -18.97 -0.09
CA GLN A 8 -10.11 -20.04 0.47
C GLN A 8 -10.71 -19.67 1.85
N GLY A 9 -10.40 -18.49 2.39
CA GLY A 9 -10.86 -18.06 3.71
C GLY A 9 -10.06 -18.61 4.89
N ASP A 10 -9.01 -19.40 4.64
CA ASP A 10 -8.08 -19.87 5.69
C ASP A 10 -7.07 -18.77 6.03
N LEU A 11 -7.58 -17.73 6.70
CA LEU A 11 -6.81 -16.54 7.06
C LEU A 11 -5.68 -16.87 8.06
N ALA A 12 -5.90 -17.83 8.97
CA ALA A 12 -4.89 -18.24 9.94
C ALA A 12 -3.69 -18.90 9.25
N ALA A 13 -3.92 -19.86 8.34
CA ALA A 13 -2.83 -20.49 7.61
C ALA A 13 -2.16 -19.51 6.63
N ALA A 14 -2.92 -18.60 6.02
CA ALA A 14 -2.36 -17.54 5.18
C ALA A 14 -1.39 -16.65 5.99
N LEU A 15 -1.80 -16.22 7.19
CA LEU A 15 -0.98 -15.38 8.08
C LEU A 15 0.34 -16.07 8.43
N VAL A 16 0.30 -17.34 8.86
CA VAL A 16 1.50 -18.12 9.19
C VAL A 16 2.46 -18.20 7.99
N ASN A 17 1.93 -18.46 6.79
CA ASN A 17 2.76 -18.55 5.59
C ASN A 17 3.38 -17.21 5.20
N TYR A 18 2.62 -16.11 5.29
CA TYR A 18 3.17 -14.79 5.02
C TYR A 18 4.20 -14.36 6.07
N GLN A 19 4.01 -14.67 7.35
CA GLN A 19 4.99 -14.38 8.41
C GLN A 19 6.31 -15.13 8.19
N ARG A 20 6.26 -16.39 7.76
CA ARG A 20 7.48 -17.14 7.37
C ARG A 20 8.19 -16.51 6.18
N SER A 21 7.44 -16.02 5.20
CA SER A 21 8.02 -15.30 4.06
C SER A 21 8.60 -13.95 4.48
N LEU A 22 7.94 -13.24 5.39
CA LEU A 22 8.38 -11.95 5.91
C LEU A 22 9.75 -12.07 6.56
N SER A 23 9.98 -13.07 7.42
CA SER A 23 11.28 -13.21 8.11
C SER A 23 12.47 -13.45 7.16
N ILE A 24 12.23 -14.07 5.99
CA ILE A 24 13.25 -14.20 4.94
C ILE A 24 13.49 -12.84 4.27
N ARG A 25 12.40 -12.16 3.91
CA ARG A 25 12.41 -10.87 3.22
C ARG A 25 13.04 -9.76 4.07
N GLU A 26 12.79 -9.74 5.36
CA GLU A 26 13.43 -8.82 6.32
C GLU A 26 14.94 -9.04 6.36
N ARG A 27 15.39 -10.29 6.47
CA ARG A 27 16.83 -10.60 6.47
C ARG A 27 17.51 -10.17 5.17
N LEU A 28 16.86 -10.37 4.02
CA LEU A 28 17.38 -9.92 2.72
C LEU A 28 17.45 -8.39 2.63
N ALA A 29 16.41 -7.69 3.07
CA ALA A 29 16.34 -6.24 3.07
C ALA A 29 17.35 -5.59 4.05
N VAL A 30 17.66 -6.25 5.16
CA VAL A 30 18.71 -5.82 6.11
C VAL A 30 20.10 -6.11 5.56
N ALA A 31 20.30 -7.25 4.90
CA ALA A 31 21.58 -7.62 4.31
C ALA A 31 21.98 -6.72 3.13
N ASP A 32 21.01 -6.24 2.36
CA ASP A 32 21.21 -5.24 1.32
C ASP A 32 20.13 -4.14 1.38
N PRO A 33 20.35 -3.10 2.22
CA PRO A 33 19.42 -1.98 2.33
C PRO A 33 19.28 -1.16 1.04
N SER A 34 20.26 -1.24 0.14
CA SER A 34 20.27 -0.49 -1.11
C SER A 34 19.47 -1.17 -2.23
N SER A 35 19.18 -2.46 -2.09
CA SER A 35 18.39 -3.22 -3.05
C SER A 35 16.93 -2.77 -3.05
N ALA A 36 16.57 -2.01 -4.08
CA ALA A 36 15.19 -1.59 -4.32
C ALA A 36 14.24 -2.80 -4.47
N GLU A 37 14.74 -3.92 -5.01
CA GLU A 37 13.98 -5.16 -5.12
C GLU A 37 13.70 -5.76 -3.74
N ALA A 38 14.73 -5.97 -2.90
CA ALA A 38 14.56 -6.54 -1.56
C ALA A 38 13.63 -5.69 -0.68
N GLN A 39 13.79 -4.37 -0.74
CA GLN A 39 12.90 -3.42 -0.04
C GLN A 39 11.46 -3.51 -0.56
N ARG A 40 11.25 -3.55 -1.89
CA ARG A 40 9.90 -3.71 -2.47
C ARG A 40 9.25 -5.00 -2.00
N ASP A 41 10.00 -6.09 -2.03
CA ASP A 41 9.57 -7.42 -1.65
C ASP A 41 9.18 -7.51 -0.17
N LEU A 42 9.93 -6.84 0.70
CA LEU A 42 9.57 -6.64 2.11
C LEU A 42 8.24 -5.88 2.24
N SER A 43 8.09 -4.75 1.55
CA SER A 43 6.84 -3.97 1.59
C SER A 43 5.62 -4.77 1.13
N VAL A 44 5.76 -5.61 0.10
CA VAL A 44 4.68 -6.48 -0.39
C VAL A 44 4.29 -7.51 0.68
N SER A 45 5.27 -8.06 1.39
CA SER A 45 5.03 -9.06 2.44
C SER A 45 4.26 -8.44 3.62
N LEU A 46 4.67 -7.25 4.07
CA LEU A 46 3.97 -6.47 5.09
C LEU A 46 2.54 -6.14 4.67
N SER A 47 2.34 -5.65 3.45
CA SER A 47 1.00 -5.34 2.93
C SER A 47 0.07 -6.56 2.86
N LYS A 48 0.61 -7.75 2.52
CA LYS A 48 -0.20 -8.99 2.52
C LYS A 48 -0.59 -9.43 3.92
N ILE A 49 0.31 -9.32 4.89
CA ILE A 49 0.00 -9.59 6.31
C ILE A 49 -1.08 -8.62 6.81
N GLY A 50 -0.93 -7.32 6.52
CA GLY A 50 -1.93 -6.32 6.87
C GLY A 50 -3.31 -6.63 6.28
N ALA A 51 -3.37 -7.11 5.03
CA ALA A 51 -4.63 -7.50 4.39
C ALA A 51 -5.30 -8.70 5.07
N VAL A 52 -4.53 -9.69 5.53
CA VAL A 52 -5.07 -10.83 6.28
C VAL A 52 -5.56 -10.38 7.65
N GLN A 53 -4.79 -9.56 8.37
CA GLN A 53 -5.17 -9.04 9.69
C GLN A 53 -6.43 -8.17 9.62
N GLN A 54 -6.54 -7.32 8.59
CA GLN A 54 -7.74 -6.54 8.34
C GLN A 54 -8.96 -7.44 8.10
N ALA A 55 -8.80 -8.51 7.31
CA ALA A 55 -9.88 -9.49 7.10
C ALA A 55 -10.25 -10.28 8.37
N GLN A 56 -9.33 -10.41 9.31
CA GLN A 56 -9.57 -10.98 10.64
C GLN A 56 -10.17 -9.97 11.64
N GLY A 57 -10.29 -8.69 11.27
CA GLY A 57 -10.76 -7.62 12.15
C GLY A 57 -9.69 -7.03 13.07
N ASP A 58 -8.43 -7.47 12.98
CA ASP A 58 -7.31 -6.89 13.71
C ASP A 58 -6.79 -5.64 12.98
N LEU A 59 -7.58 -4.57 13.08
CA LEU A 59 -7.29 -3.30 12.41
C LEU A 59 -6.03 -2.62 12.96
N VAL A 60 -5.69 -2.84 14.24
CA VAL A 60 -4.48 -2.27 14.85
C VAL A 60 -3.23 -2.90 14.26
N ALA A 61 -3.16 -4.22 14.18
CA ALA A 61 -2.02 -4.89 13.57
C ALA A 61 -1.95 -4.66 12.06
N ALA A 62 -3.10 -4.59 11.39
CA ALA A 62 -3.17 -4.26 9.97
C ALA A 62 -2.60 -2.86 9.69
N LEU A 63 -3.01 -1.85 10.47
CA LEU A 63 -2.54 -0.48 10.37
C LEU A 63 -1.01 -0.40 10.48
N ALA A 64 -0.44 -1.05 11.50
CA ALA A 64 1.00 -1.07 11.72
C ALA A 64 1.77 -1.67 10.52
N ASN A 65 1.29 -2.79 9.97
CA ASN A 65 1.91 -3.41 8.80
C ASN A 65 1.78 -2.56 7.53
N TYR A 66 0.64 -1.91 7.32
CA TYR A 66 0.46 -1.01 6.19
C TYR A 66 1.31 0.26 6.30
N GLN A 67 1.46 0.84 7.48
CA GLN A 67 2.34 1.99 7.71
C GLN A 67 3.81 1.64 7.46
N HIS A 68 4.26 0.46 7.90
CA HIS A 68 5.61 0.01 7.60
C HIS A 68 5.81 -0.23 6.09
N SER A 69 4.83 -0.86 5.42
CA SER A 69 4.85 -0.98 3.96
C SER A 69 4.84 0.37 3.23
N LEU A 70 4.13 1.37 3.76
CA LEU A 70 4.06 2.71 3.21
C LEU A 70 5.45 3.36 3.26
N SER A 71 6.08 3.40 4.44
CA SER A 71 7.40 4.02 4.64
C SER A 71 8.45 3.48 3.66
N ILE A 72 8.45 2.16 3.39
CA ILE A 72 9.36 1.59 2.41
C ILE A 72 9.05 2.06 0.99
N ARG A 73 7.77 2.08 0.61
CA ARG A 73 7.34 2.45 -0.75
C ARG A 73 7.48 3.94 -1.04
N GLU A 74 7.34 4.81 -0.02
CA GLU A 74 7.66 6.23 -0.10
C GLU A 74 9.12 6.41 -0.53
N ARG A 75 10.07 5.83 0.21
CA ARG A 75 11.50 5.90 -0.14
C ARG A 75 11.80 5.39 -1.55
N LEU A 76 11.13 4.31 -1.97
CA LEU A 76 11.34 3.73 -3.30
C LEU A 76 10.75 4.59 -4.43
N ALA A 77 9.62 5.26 -4.19
CA ALA A 77 9.02 6.20 -5.11
C ALA A 77 9.84 7.49 -5.21
N ASP A 78 10.32 8.02 -4.09
CA ASP A 78 11.20 9.20 -4.06
C ASP A 78 12.52 8.96 -4.78
N ALA A 79 13.09 7.76 -4.64
CA ALA A 79 14.31 7.39 -5.36
C ALA A 79 14.08 7.18 -6.86
N ASN A 80 12.85 6.87 -7.29
CA ASN A 80 12.52 6.58 -8.69
C ASN A 80 11.18 7.23 -9.10
N PRO A 81 11.10 8.57 -9.13
CA PRO A 81 9.81 9.26 -9.23
C PRO A 81 9.12 9.05 -10.59
N ASN A 82 9.91 8.80 -11.64
CA ASN A 82 9.40 8.50 -12.99
C ASN A 82 8.98 7.03 -13.18
N SER A 83 9.13 6.18 -12.14
CA SER A 83 8.73 4.77 -12.20
C SER A 83 7.23 4.61 -11.91
N ALA A 84 6.46 4.30 -12.95
CA ALA A 84 5.03 4.02 -12.81
C ALA A 84 4.74 2.90 -11.79
N GLN A 85 5.61 1.89 -11.69
CA GLN A 85 5.46 0.81 -10.72
C GLN A 85 5.69 1.29 -9.29
N ALA A 86 6.69 2.16 -9.06
CA ALA A 86 6.94 2.71 -7.73
C ALA A 86 5.77 3.58 -7.25
N GLN A 87 5.27 4.47 -8.11
CA GLN A 87 4.11 5.32 -7.81
C GLN A 87 2.85 4.50 -7.54
N ARG A 88 2.57 3.45 -8.33
CA ARG A 88 1.42 2.56 -8.10
C ARG A 88 1.52 1.75 -6.82
N ASN A 89 2.73 1.31 -6.44
CA ASN A 89 2.94 0.65 -5.17
C ASN A 89 2.67 1.60 -4.00
N LEU A 90 3.15 2.84 -4.08
CA LEU A 90 2.89 3.89 -3.09
C LEU A 90 1.38 4.17 -2.98
N MET A 91 0.71 4.40 -4.10
CA MET A 91 -0.74 4.60 -4.17
C MET A 91 -1.51 3.42 -3.54
N THR A 92 -1.06 2.18 -3.79
CA THR A 92 -1.66 0.98 -3.18
C THR A 92 -1.59 1.02 -1.65
N SER A 93 -0.49 1.51 -1.07
CA SER A 93 -0.38 1.65 0.39
C SER A 93 -1.40 2.65 0.94
N HIS A 94 -1.55 3.81 0.30
CA HIS A 94 -2.56 4.78 0.71
C HIS A 94 -3.98 4.24 0.61
N PHE A 95 -4.33 3.51 -0.46
CA PHE A 95 -5.66 2.86 -0.53
C PHE A 95 -5.90 1.87 0.61
N ARG A 96 -4.90 1.10 1.03
CA ARG A 96 -5.04 0.21 2.19
C ARG A 96 -5.29 0.99 3.46
N LEU A 97 -4.60 2.12 3.65
CA LEU A 97 -4.77 2.95 4.84
C LEU A 97 -6.11 3.71 4.83
N VAL A 98 -6.62 4.14 3.67
CA VAL A 98 -8.00 4.66 3.54
C VAL A 98 -9.02 3.60 3.98
N GLN A 99 -8.86 2.35 3.54
CA GLN A 99 -9.78 1.27 3.92
C GLN A 99 -9.76 0.99 5.43
N VAL A 100 -8.59 0.99 6.05
CA VAL A 100 -8.46 0.81 7.50
C VAL A 100 -9.06 2.01 8.25
N ALA A 101 -8.80 3.24 7.80
CA ALA A 101 -9.35 4.45 8.39
C ALA A 101 -10.88 4.46 8.36
N ILE A 102 -11.49 4.08 7.22
CA ILE A 102 -12.95 3.90 7.10
C ILE A 102 -13.45 2.86 8.10
N ALA A 103 -12.78 1.70 8.21
CA ALA A 103 -13.18 0.65 9.13
C ALA A 103 -13.07 1.07 10.61
N GLN A 104 -12.18 2.01 10.93
CA GLN A 104 -12.01 2.59 12.27
C GLN A 104 -12.92 3.80 12.51
N GLY A 105 -13.59 4.34 11.48
CA GLY A 105 -14.32 5.61 11.56
C GLY A 105 -13.40 6.85 11.65
N ASP A 106 -12.11 6.70 11.32
CA ASP A 106 -11.13 7.79 11.31
C ASP A 106 -11.20 8.56 9.99
N THR A 107 -12.07 9.56 9.95
CA THR A 107 -12.28 10.37 8.74
C THR A 107 -11.07 11.25 8.42
N GLU A 108 -10.29 11.66 9.41
CA GLU A 108 -9.12 12.52 9.21
C GLU A 108 -7.99 11.75 8.51
N ALA A 109 -7.65 10.57 9.02
CA ALA A 109 -6.66 9.71 8.38
C ALA A 109 -7.11 9.28 6.97
N GLY A 110 -8.41 8.99 6.81
CA GLY A 110 -9.00 8.65 5.51
C GLY A 110 -8.86 9.79 4.49
N ALA A 111 -9.14 11.03 4.90
CA ALA A 111 -9.00 12.21 4.05
C ALA A 111 -7.52 12.49 3.71
N SER A 112 -6.62 12.38 4.69
CA SER A 112 -5.17 12.59 4.49
C SER A 112 -4.60 11.62 3.44
N HIS A 113 -4.92 10.33 3.54
CA HIS A 113 -4.45 9.35 2.56
C HIS A 113 -5.14 9.48 1.20
N SER A 114 -6.40 9.94 1.14
CA SER A 114 -7.07 10.25 -0.12
C SER A 114 -6.42 11.44 -0.83
N LEU A 115 -6.01 12.47 -0.09
CA LEU A 115 -5.23 13.58 -0.63
C LEU A 115 -3.87 13.12 -1.17
N ALA A 116 -3.19 12.21 -0.46
CA ALA A 116 -1.93 11.63 -0.95
C ALA A 116 -2.12 10.89 -2.29
N VAL A 117 -3.20 10.11 -2.44
CA VAL A 117 -3.55 9.46 -3.74
C VAL A 117 -3.78 10.50 -4.83
N TYR A 118 -4.50 11.58 -4.54
CA TYR A 118 -4.72 12.68 -5.48
C TYR A 118 -3.40 13.33 -5.93
N THR A 119 -2.49 13.63 -5.00
CA THR A 119 -1.18 14.19 -5.29
C THR A 119 -0.34 13.25 -6.16
N ILE A 120 -0.29 11.96 -5.84
CA ILE A 120 0.46 10.97 -6.64
C ILE A 120 -0.06 10.90 -8.06
N LEU A 121 -1.38 10.82 -8.26
CA LEU A 121 -1.97 10.73 -9.60
C LEU A 121 -1.74 12.01 -10.42
N THR A 122 -1.75 13.16 -9.76
CA THR A 122 -1.46 14.46 -10.39
C THR A 122 0.01 14.52 -10.83
N ASP A 123 0.95 14.20 -9.94
CA ASP A 123 2.39 14.18 -10.23
C ASP A 123 2.73 13.15 -11.32
N MET A 124 2.10 11.97 -11.31
CA MET A 124 2.21 10.99 -12.38
C MET A 124 1.78 11.58 -13.74
N ALA A 125 0.64 12.29 -13.80
CA ALA A 125 0.17 12.90 -15.03
C ALA A 125 1.11 14.02 -15.52
N GLU A 126 1.59 14.87 -14.61
CA GLU A 126 2.54 15.95 -14.90
C GLU A 126 3.88 15.43 -15.44
N ARG A 127 4.34 14.29 -14.92
CA ARG A 127 5.56 13.59 -15.40
C ARG A 127 5.34 12.80 -16.69
N GLY A 128 4.14 12.81 -17.26
CA GLY A 128 3.80 12.04 -18.46
C GLY A 128 3.71 10.53 -18.23
N ILE A 129 3.57 10.09 -16.99
CA ILE A 129 3.33 8.67 -16.66
C ILE A 129 1.90 8.32 -17.06
N HIS A 130 1.75 7.27 -17.87
CA HIS A 130 0.43 6.84 -18.33
C HIS A 130 -0.48 6.42 -17.16
N LEU A 131 -1.57 7.16 -16.97
CA LEU A 131 -2.69 6.80 -16.12
C LEU A 131 -3.68 5.89 -16.88
N SER A 132 -3.95 4.73 -16.30
CA SER A 132 -5.02 3.83 -16.73
C SER A 132 -6.40 4.50 -16.57
N PRO A 133 -7.45 3.99 -17.25
CA PRO A 133 -8.80 4.55 -17.12
C PRO A 133 -9.29 4.64 -15.66
N GLY A 134 -9.04 3.60 -14.86
CA GLY A 134 -9.43 3.59 -13.44
C GLY A 134 -8.67 4.63 -12.61
N GLU A 135 -7.38 4.81 -12.86
CA GLU A 135 -6.57 5.85 -12.20
C GLU A 135 -7.08 7.26 -12.54
N ARG A 136 -7.50 7.50 -13.78
CA ARG A 136 -8.12 8.78 -14.18
C ARG A 136 -9.46 9.00 -13.48
N THR A 137 -10.31 7.98 -13.42
CA THR A 137 -11.58 8.07 -12.69
C THR A 137 -11.36 8.40 -11.22
N VAL A 138 -10.37 7.78 -10.57
CA VAL A 138 -10.01 8.11 -9.17
C VAL A 138 -9.55 9.57 -9.07
N LEU A 139 -8.65 10.01 -9.96
CA LEU A 139 -8.16 11.38 -9.98
C LEU A 139 -9.30 12.41 -10.10
N ASP A 140 -10.21 12.20 -11.05
CA ASP A 140 -11.33 13.11 -11.28
C ASP A 140 -12.33 13.10 -10.11
N THR A 141 -12.56 11.93 -9.49
CA THR A 141 -13.42 11.81 -8.31
C THR A 141 -12.83 12.56 -7.12
N LEU A 142 -11.54 12.39 -6.85
CA LEU A 142 -10.85 13.07 -5.76
C LEU A 142 -10.76 14.58 -6.01
N ARG A 143 -10.54 15.00 -7.28
CA ARG A 143 -10.57 16.41 -7.66
C ARG A 143 -11.91 17.05 -7.31
N ALA A 144 -13.01 16.44 -7.76
CA ALA A 144 -14.35 16.97 -7.50
C ALA A 144 -14.65 17.08 -5.99
N ALA A 145 -14.20 16.11 -5.19
CA ALA A 145 -14.38 16.12 -3.74
C ALA A 145 -13.58 17.22 -3.01
N LEU A 146 -12.48 17.69 -3.60
CA LEU A 146 -11.65 18.79 -3.06
C LEU A 146 -12.15 20.18 -3.49
N GLU A 147 -12.94 20.26 -4.56
CA GLU A 147 -13.48 21.51 -5.11
C GLU A 147 -14.87 21.87 -4.56
N THR A 148 -15.52 20.97 -3.81
CA THR A 148 -16.79 21.27 -3.14
C THR A 148 -16.56 22.19 -1.92
N PRO A 149 -17.22 23.37 -1.87
CA PRO A 149 -17.04 24.38 -0.81
C PRO A 149 -17.64 23.96 0.55
#